data_AF-A0A6A6TN06-F1
#
_entry.id   AF-A0A6A6TN06-F1
#
_cell.length_a   1.000
_cell.length_b   1.000
_cell.length_c   1.000
_cell.angle_alpha   90.00
_cell.angle_beta   90.00
_cell.angle_gamma   90.00
#
_symmetry.space_group_name_H-M   'P 1'
#
loop_
_entity.id
_entity.type
_entity.pdbx_description
1 polymer ?
#
loop_
_entity_poly.entity_id
_entity_poly.type
_entity_poly.pdbx_seq_one_letter_code
_entity_poly.pdbx_strand_id
1 'polypeptide(L)'
;MADASTHQRPLGQQMLRGIGIFQVIAALPTMVILGGCAYAQLFYSYERFYFFVADALNALLAAAIIFIVYIQRKAALTPLLTLLFESLKSVFATAMWVWLILDAAFGPWKEWYGARPGDVERRVDRAALAVVLLLILFYPPLVYSFYMWDLEAKKAGRDRGAGAGMEEGGEGRERSERTPLLAGRE
;
A
#
# COMPACT_ATOMS: atom_id res chain seq x y z
N MET A 1 3.18 31.44 -29.14
CA MET A 1 3.89 30.18 -28.83
C MET A 1 3.66 29.92 -27.35
N ALA A 2 2.65 29.12 -27.03
CA ALA A 2 2.25 28.87 -25.66
C ALA A 2 3.17 27.81 -25.05
N ASP A 3 3.67 28.15 -23.87
CA ASP A 3 4.59 27.38 -23.06
C ASP A 3 3.95 26.03 -22.69
N ALA A 4 4.48 24.96 -23.26
CA ALA A 4 4.10 23.59 -22.92
C ALA A 4 4.70 23.27 -21.55
N SER A 5 4.05 23.78 -20.50
CA SER A 5 4.24 23.36 -19.11
C SER A 5 3.83 21.89 -19.02
N THR A 6 4.77 21.04 -19.42
CA THR A 6 4.71 19.60 -19.30
C THR A 6 4.53 19.36 -17.81
N HIS A 7 3.32 18.98 -17.41
CA HIS A 7 2.97 18.56 -16.06
C HIS A 7 3.84 17.34 -15.74
N GLN A 8 5.09 17.58 -15.33
CA GLN A 8 6.01 16.56 -14.87
C GLN A 8 5.39 16.00 -13.60
N ARG A 9 4.66 14.88 -13.76
CA ARG A 9 4.16 14.10 -12.64
C ARG A 9 5.35 13.80 -11.74
N PRO A 10 5.21 13.97 -10.41
CA PRO A 10 6.33 13.79 -9.49
C PRO A 10 6.92 12.38 -9.70
N LEU A 11 8.22 12.31 -9.98
CA LEU A 11 8.98 11.08 -10.27
C LEU A 11 8.65 9.91 -9.33
N GLY A 12 8.39 10.23 -8.05
CA GLY A 12 7.95 9.28 -7.04
C GLY A 12 6.67 8.52 -7.35
N GLN A 13 5.68 9.18 -7.96
CA GLN A 13 4.40 8.55 -8.31
C GLN A 13 4.56 7.58 -9.49
N GLN A 14 5.53 7.85 -10.38
CA GLN A 14 5.89 6.94 -11.47
C GLN A 14 6.65 5.71 -10.94
N MET A 15 7.55 5.91 -9.97
CA MET A 15 8.27 4.82 -9.32
C MET A 15 7.33 3.89 -8.54
N LEU A 16 6.39 4.44 -7.76
CA LEU A 16 5.37 3.67 -7.03
C LEU A 16 4.51 2.82 -7.98
N ARG A 17 4.14 3.35 -9.15
CA ARG A 17 3.41 2.59 -10.17
C ARG A 17 4.24 1.46 -10.77
N GLY A 18 5.54 1.67 -10.97
CA GLY A 18 6.46 0.64 -11.42
C GLY A 18 6.54 -0.52 -10.42
N ILE A 19 6.76 -0.21 -9.15
CA ILE A 19 6.82 -1.21 -8.06
C ILE A 19 5.48 -1.95 -7.92
N GLY A 20 4.35 -1.24 -8.05
CA GLY A 20 3.01 -1.85 -8.00
C GLY A 20 2.81 -2.95 -9.04
N ILE A 21 3.41 -2.85 -10.23
CA ILE A 21 3.33 -3.91 -11.24
C ILE A 21 4.02 -5.18 -10.74
N PHE A 22 5.21 -5.07 -10.13
CA PHE A 22 5.90 -6.22 -9.57
C PHE A 22 5.14 -6.84 -8.39
N GLN A 23 4.46 -6.03 -7.58
CA GLN A 23 3.54 -6.53 -6.54
C GLN A 23 2.40 -7.36 -7.15
N VAL A 24 1.81 -6.91 -8.27
CA VAL A 24 0.76 -7.66 -8.98
C VAL A 24 1.32 -8.94 -9.60
N ILE A 25 2.51 -8.91 -10.19
CA ILE A 25 3.16 -10.10 -10.75
C ILE A 25 3.38 -11.16 -9.67
N ALA A 26 3.73 -10.76 -8.44
CA ALA A 26 3.86 -11.69 -7.31
C ALA A 26 2.52 -12.15 -6.75
N ALA A 27 1.53 -11.25 -6.64
CA ALA A 27 0.24 -11.55 -6.02
C ALA A 27 -0.69 -12.37 -6.95
N LEU A 28 -0.64 -12.18 -8.27
CA LEU A 28 -1.55 -12.81 -9.22
C LEU A 28 -1.45 -14.34 -9.25
N PRO A 29 -0.26 -14.96 -9.35
CA PRO A 29 -0.13 -16.42 -9.27
C PRO A 29 -0.64 -16.96 -7.94
N THR A 30 -0.36 -16.24 -6.84
CA THR A 30 -0.81 -16.62 -5.51
C THR A 30 -2.33 -16.62 -5.40
N MET A 31 -2.98 -15.58 -5.91
CA MET A 31 -4.44 -15.48 -5.96
C MET A 31 -5.06 -16.60 -6.79
N VAL A 32 -4.54 -16.87 -7.99
CA VAL A 32 -5.12 -17.86 -8.91
C VAL A 32 -4.94 -19.28 -8.40
N ILE A 33 -3.73 -19.64 -7.95
CA ILE A 33 -3.44 -21.01 -7.50
C ILE A 33 -4.22 -21.31 -6.22
N LEU A 34 -4.15 -20.45 -5.20
CA LEU A 34 -4.85 -20.67 -3.94
C LEU A 34 -6.36 -20.57 -4.10
N GLY A 35 -6.86 -19.66 -4.93
CA GLY A 35 -8.29 -19.58 -5.25
C GLY A 35 -8.80 -20.85 -5.92
N GLY A 36 -8.02 -21.43 -6.85
CA GLY A 36 -8.31 -22.72 -7.47
C GLY A 36 -8.30 -23.88 -6.47
N CYS A 37 -7.33 -23.90 -5.55
CA CYS A 37 -7.25 -24.90 -4.48
C CYS A 37 -8.46 -24.81 -3.53
N ALA A 38 -8.84 -23.61 -3.10
CA ALA A 38 -10.02 -23.37 -2.28
C ALA A 38 -11.31 -23.83 -2.99
N TYR A 39 -11.45 -23.50 -4.29
CA TYR A 39 -12.59 -23.96 -5.08
C TYR A 39 -12.66 -25.49 -5.15
N ALA A 40 -11.53 -26.16 -5.41
CA ALA A 40 -11.49 -27.62 -5.45
C ALA A 40 -11.89 -28.25 -4.11
N GLN A 41 -11.47 -27.66 -2.98
CA GLN A 41 -11.75 -28.17 -1.65
C GLN A 41 -13.23 -28.05 -1.24
N LEU A 42 -13.98 -27.13 -1.85
CA LEU A 42 -15.43 -27.02 -1.68
C LEU A 42 -16.15 -28.33 -2.02
N PHE A 43 -15.62 -29.10 -2.98
CA PHE A 43 -16.20 -30.36 -3.45
C PHE A 43 -15.76 -31.59 -2.65
N TYR A 44 -14.77 -31.46 -1.75
CA TYR A 44 -14.24 -32.56 -0.92
C TYR A 44 -14.38 -32.20 0.57
N SER A 45 -15.63 -32.14 1.04
CA SER A 45 -16.05 -31.25 2.13
C SER A 45 -15.77 -31.70 3.57
N TYR A 46 -15.57 -32.98 3.88
CA TYR A 46 -15.63 -33.40 5.30
C TYR A 46 -14.30 -33.37 6.08
N GLU A 47 -13.15 -33.47 5.41
CA GLU A 47 -11.84 -33.51 6.09
C GLU A 47 -10.92 -32.36 5.69
N ARG A 48 -11.35 -31.33 4.94
CA ARG A 48 -10.42 -30.31 4.41
C ARG A 48 -10.79 -28.86 4.70
N PHE A 49 -11.65 -28.64 5.70
CA PHE A 49 -12.11 -27.29 6.06
C PHE A 49 -10.97 -26.33 6.40
N TYR A 50 -9.93 -26.80 7.09
CA TYR A 50 -8.73 -25.99 7.37
C TYR A 50 -8.08 -25.46 6.09
N PHE A 51 -7.82 -26.35 5.11
CA PHE A 51 -7.19 -25.95 3.86
C PHE A 51 -8.08 -24.99 3.08
N PHE A 52 -9.41 -25.17 3.15
CA PHE A 52 -10.35 -24.31 2.43
C PHE A 52 -10.26 -22.88 2.94
N VAL A 53 -10.31 -22.71 4.26
CA VAL A 53 -10.21 -21.40 4.90
C VAL A 53 -8.83 -20.79 4.64
N ALA A 54 -7.75 -21.58 4.77
CA ALA A 54 -6.40 -21.12 4.56
C ALA A 54 -6.18 -20.61 3.12
N ASP A 55 -6.56 -21.41 2.12
CA ASP A 55 -6.39 -21.09 0.72
C ASP A 55 -7.28 -19.92 0.30
N ALA A 56 -8.54 -19.89 0.78
CA ALA A 56 -9.48 -18.81 0.49
C ALA A 56 -9.01 -17.47 1.08
N LEU A 57 -8.58 -17.43 2.35
CA LEU A 57 -8.10 -16.20 2.98
C LEU A 57 -6.86 -15.66 2.29
N ASN A 58 -5.87 -16.51 2.01
CA ASN A 58 -4.65 -16.07 1.31
C ASN A 58 -4.94 -15.62 -0.13
N ALA A 59 -5.86 -16.28 -0.84
CA ALA A 59 -6.30 -15.84 -2.16
C ALA A 59 -6.99 -14.47 -2.11
N LEU A 60 -7.84 -14.22 -1.10
CA LEU A 60 -8.52 -12.94 -0.92
C LEU A 60 -7.54 -11.81 -0.57
N LEU A 61 -6.55 -12.06 0.28
CA LEU A 61 -5.50 -11.07 0.60
C LEU A 61 -4.68 -10.73 -0.64
N ALA A 62 -4.31 -11.73 -1.45
CA ALA A 62 -3.62 -11.52 -2.72
C ALA A 62 -4.49 -10.72 -3.72
N ALA A 63 -5.78 -11.05 -3.82
CA ALA A 63 -6.73 -10.30 -4.64
C ALA A 63 -6.86 -8.83 -4.19
N ALA A 64 -6.89 -8.59 -2.87
CA ALA A 64 -6.96 -7.25 -2.31
C ALA A 64 -5.72 -6.41 -2.66
N ILE A 65 -4.52 -7.00 -2.66
CA ILE A 65 -3.29 -6.31 -3.12
C ILE A 65 -3.43 -5.88 -4.58
N ILE A 66 -3.90 -6.77 -5.47
CA ILE A 66 -4.09 -6.47 -6.90
C ILE A 66 -5.12 -5.36 -7.09
N PHE A 67 -6.23 -5.42 -6.35
CA PHE A 67 -7.28 -4.42 -6.38
C PHE A 67 -6.77 -3.03 -5.94
N ILE A 68 -5.97 -2.96 -4.88
CA ILE A 68 -5.35 -1.71 -4.43
C ILE A 68 -4.44 -1.14 -5.53
N VAL A 69 -3.56 -1.96 -6.12
CA VAL A 69 -2.66 -1.50 -7.20
C VAL A 69 -3.47 -1.00 -8.41
N TYR A 70 -4.57 -1.69 -8.75
CA TYR A 70 -5.46 -1.26 -9.82
C TYR A 70 -6.07 0.12 -9.56
N ILE A 71 -6.55 0.39 -8.35
CA ILE A 71 -7.07 1.71 -7.95
C ILE A 71 -5.97 2.78 -8.05
N GLN A 72 -4.78 2.51 -7.49
CA GLN A 72 -3.64 3.44 -7.50
C GLN A 72 -3.15 3.77 -8.92
N ARG A 73 -3.37 2.86 -9.88
CA ARG A 73 -3.04 3.09 -11.29
C ARG A 73 -4.05 4.04 -11.97
N LYS A 74 -5.33 3.94 -11.60
CA LYS A 74 -6.42 4.70 -12.24
C LYS A 74 -6.63 6.09 -11.65
N ALA A 75 -6.42 6.26 -10.35
CA ALA A 75 -6.67 7.52 -9.67
C ALA A 75 -5.37 8.27 -9.35
N ALA A 76 -5.42 9.61 -9.42
CA ALA A 76 -4.43 10.44 -8.73
C ALA A 76 -4.84 10.52 -7.26
N LEU A 77 -4.04 9.94 -6.38
CA LEU A 77 -4.35 9.82 -4.97
C LEU A 77 -3.62 10.90 -4.17
N THR A 78 -4.26 11.33 -3.09
CA THR A 78 -3.58 12.20 -2.13
C THR A 78 -2.49 11.42 -1.38
N PRO A 79 -1.50 12.10 -0.80
CA PRO A 79 -0.34 11.42 -0.21
C PRO A 79 -0.68 10.61 1.05
N LEU A 80 -1.63 11.08 1.86
CA LEU A 80 -2.20 10.30 2.96
C LEU A 80 -2.88 9.01 2.47
N LEU A 81 -3.67 9.11 1.40
CA LEU A 81 -4.41 7.98 0.86
C LEU A 81 -3.46 6.98 0.15
N THR A 82 -2.37 7.48 -0.41
CA THR A 82 -1.26 6.66 -0.93
C THR A 82 -0.60 5.89 0.21
N LEU A 83 -0.26 6.55 1.32
CA LEU A 83 0.30 5.89 2.51
C LEU A 83 -0.63 4.81 3.06
N LEU A 84 -1.94 5.07 3.15
CA LEU A 84 -2.93 4.07 3.58
C LEU A 84 -2.98 2.85 2.66
N PHE A 85 -2.90 3.04 1.35
CA PHE A 85 -2.88 1.91 0.43
C PHE A 85 -1.57 1.12 0.47
N GLU A 86 -0.43 1.79 0.60
CA GLU A 86 0.86 1.10 0.78
C GLU A 86 0.92 0.35 2.11
N SER A 87 0.32 0.91 3.18
CA SER A 87 0.25 0.25 4.48
C SER A 87 -0.66 -0.97 4.44
N LEU A 88 -1.84 -0.87 3.82
CA LEU A 88 -2.75 -2.01 3.66
C LEU A 88 -2.11 -3.15 2.86
N LYS A 89 -1.46 -2.86 1.73
CA LYS A 89 -0.73 -3.88 0.95
C LYS A 89 0.34 -4.57 1.79
N SER A 90 1.10 -3.79 2.55
CA SER A 90 2.17 -4.31 3.41
C SER A 90 1.61 -5.18 4.54
N VAL A 91 0.49 -4.77 5.15
CA VAL A 91 -0.23 -5.56 6.17
C VAL A 91 -0.74 -6.87 5.59
N PHE A 92 -1.36 -6.86 4.41
CA PHE A 92 -1.84 -8.08 3.76
C PHE A 92 -0.70 -9.03 3.42
N ALA A 93 0.39 -8.54 2.83
CA ALA A 93 1.58 -9.35 2.55
C ALA A 93 2.21 -9.91 3.84
N THR A 94 2.28 -9.11 4.90
CA THR A 94 2.81 -9.54 6.20
C THR A 94 1.90 -10.59 6.84
N ALA A 95 0.57 -10.43 6.76
CA ALA A 95 -0.38 -11.41 7.28
C ALA A 95 -0.25 -12.76 6.56
N MET A 96 -0.11 -12.76 5.23
CA MET A 96 0.16 -13.98 4.45
C MET A 96 1.49 -14.63 4.86
N TRP A 97 2.54 -13.84 5.08
CA TRP A 97 3.83 -14.36 5.52
C TRP A 97 3.79 -14.95 6.94
N VAL A 98 3.15 -14.26 7.89
CA VAL A 98 2.91 -14.78 9.24
C VAL A 98 2.13 -16.08 9.17
N TRP A 99 1.11 -16.16 8.29
CA TRP A 99 0.36 -17.38 8.06
C TRP A 99 1.26 -18.53 7.58
N LEU A 100 2.20 -18.31 6.65
CA LEU A 100 3.15 -19.33 6.20
C LEU A 100 4.00 -19.88 7.35
N ILE A 101 4.46 -19.02 8.26
CA ILE A 101 5.24 -19.44 9.43
C ILE A 101 4.37 -20.24 10.40
N LEU A 102 3.16 -19.76 10.68
CA LEU A 102 2.23 -20.45 11.57
C LEU A 102 1.83 -21.82 10.99
N ASP A 103 1.58 -21.90 9.68
CA ASP A 103 1.28 -23.16 9.00
C ASP A 103 2.48 -24.12 9.02
N ALA A 104 3.71 -23.63 8.84
CA ALA A 104 4.91 -24.45 9.00
C ALA A 104 5.10 -24.98 10.44
N ALA A 105 4.78 -24.15 11.44
CA ALA A 105 4.95 -24.49 12.86
C ALA A 105 3.83 -25.38 13.41
N PHE A 106 2.58 -25.10 13.08
CA PHE A 106 1.39 -25.66 13.74
C PHE A 106 0.37 -26.29 12.79
N GLY A 107 0.65 -26.37 11.48
CA GLY A 107 -0.34 -26.82 10.52
C GLY A 107 -0.78 -28.29 10.75
N PRO A 108 -2.07 -28.60 10.54
CA PRO A 108 -2.66 -29.93 10.76
C PRO A 108 -2.14 -30.99 9.77
N TRP A 109 -1.37 -30.58 8.78
CA TRP A 109 -0.70 -31.47 7.83
C TRP A 109 0.25 -32.47 8.50
N LYS A 110 0.76 -32.16 9.71
CA LYS A 110 1.62 -33.06 10.50
C LYS A 110 0.89 -34.37 10.86
N GLU A 111 -0.40 -34.29 11.13
CA GLU A 111 -1.22 -35.41 11.60
C GLU A 111 -1.80 -36.22 10.44
N TRP A 112 -2.14 -35.58 9.31
CA TRP A 112 -2.94 -36.21 8.25
C TRP A 112 -2.12 -36.86 7.13
N TYR A 113 -0.95 -36.34 6.80
CA TYR A 113 -0.13 -36.86 5.69
C TYR A 113 0.98 -37.81 6.13
N GLY A 114 1.09 -38.08 7.44
CA GLY A 114 2.23 -38.75 8.05
C GLY A 114 3.48 -37.90 7.85
N ALA A 115 3.76 -37.01 8.82
CA ALA A 115 4.87 -36.04 8.74
C ALA A 115 6.15 -36.69 8.20
N ARG A 116 6.49 -36.42 6.93
CA ARG A 116 7.72 -36.93 6.36
C ARG A 116 8.87 -36.03 6.81
N PRO A 117 10.05 -36.60 7.09
CA PRO A 117 11.23 -35.78 7.34
C PRO A 117 11.45 -34.84 6.14
N GLY A 118 11.52 -33.53 6.41
CA GLY A 118 11.72 -32.47 5.40
C GLY A 118 10.48 -31.62 5.05
N ASP A 119 9.26 -32.01 5.45
CA ASP A 119 8.07 -31.21 5.14
C ASP A 119 8.03 -29.86 5.87
N VAL A 120 8.54 -29.83 7.12
CA VAL A 120 8.71 -28.57 7.88
C VAL A 120 9.72 -27.67 7.18
N GLU A 121 10.88 -28.23 6.80
CA GLU A 121 11.99 -27.49 6.19
C GLU A 121 11.57 -26.81 4.89
N ARG A 122 10.90 -27.54 3.98
CA ARG A 122 10.38 -26.96 2.73
C ARG A 122 9.36 -25.85 2.94
N ARG A 123 8.58 -25.87 4.03
CA ARG A 123 7.62 -24.82 4.35
C ARG A 123 8.31 -23.59 4.95
N VAL A 124 9.32 -23.81 5.80
CA VAL A 124 10.18 -22.74 6.33
C VAL A 124 10.94 -22.06 5.20
N ASP A 125 11.49 -22.80 4.23
CA ASP A 125 12.17 -22.23 3.06
C ASP A 125 11.25 -21.32 2.25
N ARG A 126 9.98 -21.72 2.05
CA ARG A 126 8.98 -20.89 1.37
C ARG A 126 8.68 -19.61 2.16
N ALA A 127 8.55 -19.71 3.48
CA ALA A 127 8.36 -18.55 4.35
C ALA A 127 9.59 -17.62 4.31
N ALA A 128 10.80 -18.18 4.27
CA ALA A 128 12.04 -17.42 4.13
C ALA A 128 12.10 -16.70 2.78
N LEU A 129 11.75 -17.34 1.66
CA LEU A 129 11.66 -16.66 0.37
C LEU A 129 10.60 -15.56 0.36
N ALA A 130 9.46 -15.77 1.02
CA ALA A 130 8.41 -14.76 1.12
C ALA A 130 8.84 -13.53 1.93
N VAL A 131 9.74 -13.66 2.93
CA VAL A 131 10.28 -12.50 3.65
C VAL A 131 11.10 -11.60 2.74
N VAL A 132 11.85 -12.18 1.79
CA VAL A 132 12.65 -11.43 0.82
C VAL A 132 11.74 -10.60 -0.09
N LEU A 133 10.63 -11.17 -0.55
CA LEU A 133 9.64 -10.44 -1.35
C LEU A 133 8.99 -9.29 -0.55
N LEU A 134 8.71 -9.50 0.74
CA LEU A 134 8.21 -8.45 1.64
C LEU A 134 9.17 -7.26 1.74
N LEU A 135 10.45 -7.55 2.00
CA LEU A 135 11.48 -6.53 2.19
C LEU A 135 11.83 -5.77 0.91
N ILE A 136 11.68 -6.38 -0.27
CA ILE A 136 12.02 -5.76 -1.56
C ILE A 136 10.82 -5.08 -2.20
N LEU A 137 9.62 -5.67 -2.13
CA LEU A 137 8.46 -5.20 -2.89
C LEU A 137 7.45 -4.41 -2.06
N PHE A 138 7.33 -4.65 -0.74
CA PHE A 138 6.25 -4.06 0.07
C PHE A 138 6.75 -2.98 1.04
N TYR A 139 7.85 -3.21 1.74
CA TYR A 139 8.35 -2.22 2.70
C TYR A 139 9.00 -0.98 2.07
N PRO A 140 9.75 -1.06 0.95
CA PRO A 140 10.31 0.13 0.31
C PRO A 140 9.26 1.16 -0.12
N PRO A 141 8.15 0.79 -0.82
CA PRO A 141 7.12 1.77 -1.17
C PRO A 141 6.35 2.29 0.06
N LEU A 142 6.21 1.49 1.13
CA LEU A 142 5.65 1.95 2.40
C LEU A 142 6.52 3.03 3.05
N VAL A 143 7.81 2.78 3.20
CA VAL A 143 8.76 3.75 3.77
C VAL A 143 8.81 5.03 2.92
N TYR A 144 8.82 4.88 1.59
CA TYR A 144 8.80 6.02 0.68
C TYR A 144 7.53 6.88 0.84
N SER A 145 6.35 6.24 0.87
CA SER A 145 5.08 6.96 1.03
C SER A 145 4.96 7.63 2.40
N PHE A 146 5.51 7.02 3.45
CA PHE A 146 5.59 7.61 4.78
C PHE A 146 6.45 8.87 4.79
N TYR A 147 7.63 8.81 4.18
CA TYR A 147 8.54 9.95 4.08
C TYR A 147 7.90 11.12 3.30
N MET A 148 7.22 10.83 2.19
CA MET A 148 6.52 11.85 1.41
C MET A 148 5.39 12.53 2.20
N TRP A 149 4.60 11.74 2.94
CA TRP A 149 3.55 12.27 3.80
C TRP A 149 4.09 13.17 4.91
N ASP A 150 5.18 12.77 5.57
CA ASP A 150 5.83 13.58 6.62
C ASP A 150 6.39 14.90 6.06
N LEU A 151 7.02 14.88 4.88
CA LEU A 151 7.50 16.08 4.22
C LEU A 151 6.37 17.07 3.89
N GLU A 152 5.22 16.57 3.43
CA GLU A 152 4.08 17.41 3.13
C GLU A 152 3.41 17.97 4.39
N ALA A 153 3.30 17.17 5.44
CA ALA A 153 2.81 17.63 6.74
C ALA A 153 3.68 18.77 7.30
N LYS A 154 5.00 18.65 7.17
CA LYS A 154 5.97 19.69 7.58
C LYS A 154 5.87 20.96 6.74
N LYS A 155 5.69 20.84 5.42
CA LYS A 155 5.47 22.00 4.53
C LYS A 155 4.18 22.72 4.87
N ALA A 156 3.07 21.98 5.03
CA ALA A 156 1.79 22.56 5.41
C ALA A 156 1.83 23.28 6.78
N GLY A 157 2.60 22.76 7.74
CA GLY A 157 2.85 23.43 9.02
C GLY A 157 3.67 24.71 8.88
N ARG A 158 4.68 24.72 8.01
CA ARG A 158 5.52 25.89 7.73
C ARG A 158 4.75 27.01 7.03
N ASP A 159 3.90 26.66 6.06
CA ASP A 159 3.10 27.65 5.33
C ASP A 159 2.02 28.29 6.24
N ARG A 160 1.44 27.51 7.16
CA ARG A 160 0.54 28.05 8.20
C ARG A 160 1.27 28.94 9.21
N GLY A 161 2.49 28.57 9.62
CA GLY A 161 3.31 29.39 10.53
C GLY A 161 3.84 30.66 9.89
N ALA A 162 4.18 30.62 8.59
CA ALA A 162 4.62 31.80 7.84
C ALA A 162 3.46 32.78 7.54
N GLY A 163 2.23 32.28 7.35
CA GLY A 163 1.03 33.10 7.28
C GLY A 163 0.65 33.73 8.63
N ALA A 164 0.74 32.98 9.72
CA ALA A 164 0.45 33.47 11.07
C ALA A 164 1.49 34.49 11.59
N GLY A 165 2.76 34.35 11.19
CA GLY A 165 3.82 35.31 11.54
C GLY A 165 3.76 36.64 10.77
N MET A 166 2.83 36.80 9.82
CA MET A 166 2.65 38.04 9.07
C MET A 166 1.44 38.86 9.53
N GLU A 167 0.58 38.30 10.41
CA GLU A 167 -0.61 39.00 10.96
C GLU A 167 -0.41 39.52 12.39
N GLU A 168 0.62 39.09 13.13
CA GLU A 168 0.95 39.58 14.49
C GLU A 168 2.05 40.67 14.50
N GLY A 169 2.23 41.39 13.41
CA GLY A 169 3.21 42.47 13.24
C GLY A 169 2.62 43.87 13.10
N GLY A 170 1.42 44.11 13.61
CA GLY A 170 0.75 45.41 13.51
C GLY A 170 0.65 46.14 14.85
N GLU A 171 1.53 47.12 15.09
CA GLU A 171 1.14 48.46 15.58
C GLU A 171 2.34 49.42 15.66
N GLY A 172 2.31 50.48 14.85
CA GLY A 172 3.05 51.71 15.13
C GLY A 172 3.94 52.31 14.03
N ARG A 173 3.38 52.72 12.89
CA ARG A 173 3.53 54.08 12.33
C ARG A 173 2.82 54.26 10.98
N GLU A 174 1.84 55.17 10.99
CA GLU A 174 1.56 56.19 9.96
C GLU A 174 1.14 55.69 8.56
N ARG A 175 -0.15 55.71 8.23
CA ARG A 175 -0.95 56.84 7.71
C ARG A 175 -0.60 57.18 6.24
N SER A 176 -1.68 57.30 5.45
CA SER A 176 -1.78 57.68 4.03
C SER A 176 -1.53 56.55 3.03
N GLU A 177 -2.37 56.23 2.06
CA GLU A 177 -3.55 56.92 1.54
C GLU A 177 -4.34 55.97 0.61
N ARG A 178 -5.65 55.89 0.84
CA ARG A 178 -6.72 55.81 -0.17
C ARG A 178 -6.79 54.58 -1.10
N THR A 179 -7.71 53.68 -0.75
CA THR A 179 -8.72 53.22 -1.71
C THR A 179 -9.44 54.41 -2.35
N PRO A 180 -9.88 54.27 -3.60
CA PRO A 180 -11.31 54.45 -3.81
C PRO A 180 -11.92 53.34 -4.66
N LEU A 181 -12.94 52.69 -4.10
CA LEU A 181 -14.04 52.10 -4.84
C LEU A 181 -15.10 53.20 -5.03
N LEU A 182 -15.41 53.56 -6.29
CA LEU A 182 -16.67 54.15 -6.76
C LEU A 182 -16.76 53.78 -8.26
N ALA A 183 -17.70 52.94 -8.72
CA ALA A 183 -19.13 53.20 -8.92
C ALA A 183 -19.43 54.17 -10.08
N GLY A 184 -19.86 53.62 -11.23
CA GLY A 184 -20.92 54.17 -12.08
C GLY A 184 -20.56 55.06 -13.29
N ARG A 185 -21.28 54.78 -14.40
CA ARG A 185 -21.41 55.48 -15.71
C ARG A 185 -20.22 55.33 -16.66
N GLU A 186 -20.39 54.91 -17.91
CA GLU A 186 -21.52 55.07 -18.85
C GLU A 186 -22.01 53.77 -19.50
#